data_AF-A0A914ZGN0-F1
#
_entry.id   AF-A0A914ZGN0-F1
#
_cell.length_a   1.000
_cell.length_b   1.000
_cell.length_c   1.000
_cell.angle_alpha   90.00
_cell.angle_beta   90.00
_cell.angle_gamma   90.00
#
_symmetry.space_group_name_H-M   'P 1'
#
loop_
_entity.id
_entity.type
_entity.pdbx_description
1 polymer ?
#
loop_
_entity_poly.entity_id
_entity_poly.type
_entity_poly.pdbx_seq_one_letter_code
_entity_poly.pdbx_strand_id
1 'polypeptide(L)'
;MKEVKSTKAPKIGFGGRQRRNWTVRGWLIRLITHELKRRSRKVPPTTRNLKSIKELVNRCGTRSTAMLIRRLEQAKQELELIRNRISLREQEIKRKLLRKEFPKRPSLQVLMQYGEGESRGNKSAGKQPRMSAVLKYWKSIIGKPKSFDVSQAKYLEMWRERRKAVYPKDALVPKSELGNLYQEALKKAMPFKAVGPDGIYAYWWKNLPTAGRLLEENIVEWLYDGKVSSKWLMKGRTVLIPKKDDLRLPQNYRPITCLNTCYKLLMATTAKVLQAHLEKGDALSKEQRALRKKEWGCTHAILLDRAVATDATSQRNRR
;
A
#
# COMPACT_ATOMS: atom_id res chain seq x y z
N MET A 1 30.67 -33.07 -0.37
CA MET A 1 30.18 -32.81 1.00
C MET A 1 30.18 -31.31 1.25
N LYS A 2 29.02 -30.65 1.23
CA LYS A 2 28.92 -29.20 1.50
C LYS A 2 29.33 -28.92 2.94
N GLU A 3 30.27 -28.01 3.14
CA GLU A 3 30.69 -27.54 4.46
C GLU A 3 29.48 -27.01 5.25
N VAL A 4 29.26 -27.55 6.45
CA VAL A 4 28.31 -27.00 7.42
C VAL A 4 28.88 -25.66 7.89
N LYS A 5 28.56 -24.59 7.17
CA LYS A 5 28.92 -23.22 7.54
C LYS A 5 28.50 -22.98 8.99
N SER A 6 29.36 -22.32 9.75
CA SER A 6 29.14 -21.98 11.15
C SER A 6 27.85 -21.16 11.33
N THR A 7 26.75 -21.85 11.62
CA THR A 7 25.49 -21.21 12.00
C THR A 7 25.70 -20.54 13.35
N LYS A 8 25.42 -19.23 13.46
CA LYS A 8 25.26 -18.53 14.74
C LYS A 8 23.90 -18.92 15.34
N ALA A 9 23.80 -19.00 16.67
CA ALA A 9 22.55 -19.33 17.34
C ALA A 9 21.45 -18.31 16.98
N PRO A 10 20.22 -18.74 16.66
CA PRO A 10 19.13 -17.82 16.38
C PRO A 10 18.88 -16.90 17.58
N LYS A 11 18.79 -15.59 17.32
CA LYS A 11 18.75 -14.58 18.39
C LYS A 11 17.41 -14.52 19.12
N ILE A 12 16.32 -15.01 18.54
CA ILE A 12 14.95 -14.75 19.01
C ILE A 12 14.35 -16.05 19.61
N GLY A 13 13.75 -15.96 20.80
CA GLY A 13 12.86 -17.00 21.35
C GLY A 13 13.49 -18.22 22.03
N PHE A 14 14.80 -18.25 22.23
CA PHE A 14 15.46 -19.34 22.96
C PHE A 14 15.52 -19.08 24.46
N GLY A 15 14.85 -19.92 25.25
CA GLY A 15 15.19 -20.07 26.67
C GLY A 15 16.63 -20.60 26.82
N GLY A 16 17.33 -20.22 27.90
CA GLY A 16 18.75 -20.53 28.10
C GLY A 16 19.11 -22.01 27.92
N ARG A 17 18.19 -22.93 28.28
CA ARG A 17 18.34 -24.38 28.13
C ARG A 17 18.35 -24.84 26.66
N GLN A 18 17.47 -24.30 25.81
CA GLN A 18 17.39 -24.67 24.40
C GLN A 18 18.61 -24.16 23.60
N ARG A 19 19.14 -23.00 24.00
CA ARG A 19 20.31 -22.38 23.36
C ARG A 19 21.57 -23.20 23.59
N ARG A 20 21.77 -23.63 24.83
CA ARG A 20 22.84 -24.58 25.21
C ARG A 20 22.72 -25.90 24.43
N ASN A 21 21.51 -26.47 24.31
CA ASN A 21 21.32 -27.71 23.55
C ASN A 21 21.62 -27.57 22.06
N TRP A 22 21.29 -26.43 21.43
CA TRP A 22 21.59 -26.17 20.03
C TRP A 22 23.10 -26.00 19.78
N THR A 23 23.80 -25.27 20.65
CA THR A 23 25.25 -25.11 20.54
C THR A 23 26.00 -26.41 20.77
N VAL A 24 25.56 -27.22 21.73
CA VAL A 24 26.18 -28.52 22.05
C VAL A 24 26.01 -29.51 20.88
N ARG A 25 24.81 -29.59 20.28
CA ARG A 25 24.56 -30.47 19.13
C ARG A 25 25.27 -30.00 17.86
N GLY A 26 25.27 -28.70 17.59
CA GLY A 26 26.02 -28.13 16.46
C GLY A 26 27.52 -28.36 16.58
N TRP A 27 28.06 -28.29 17.79
CA TRP A 27 29.45 -28.62 18.08
C TRP A 27 29.75 -30.12 17.93
N LEU A 28 28.87 -30.99 18.45
CA LEU A 28 29.00 -32.45 18.32
C LEU A 28 29.01 -32.91 16.86
N ILE A 29 28.13 -32.35 16.02
CA ILE A 29 28.09 -32.62 14.57
C ILE A 29 29.43 -32.25 13.92
N ARG A 30 29.98 -31.07 14.23
CA ARG A 30 31.29 -30.64 13.69
C ARG A 30 32.40 -31.59 14.11
N LEU A 31 32.40 -32.01 15.37
CA LEU A 31 33.44 -32.87 15.93
C LEU A 31 33.41 -34.27 15.33
N ILE A 32 32.22 -34.89 15.21
CA ILE A 32 32.05 -36.20 14.54
C ILE A 32 32.37 -36.10 13.04
N THR A 33 31.94 -35.03 12.35
CA THR A 33 32.22 -34.85 10.92
C THR A 33 33.72 -34.71 10.66
N HIS A 34 34.42 -33.95 11.51
CA HIS A 34 35.86 -33.79 11.41
C HIS A 34 36.61 -35.11 11.65
N GLU A 35 36.19 -35.88 12.66
CA GLU A 35 36.74 -37.20 12.96
C GLU A 35 36.54 -38.20 11.81
N LEU A 36 35.33 -38.27 11.24
CA LEU A 36 35.03 -39.13 10.10
C LEU A 36 35.81 -38.73 8.85
N LYS A 37 35.97 -37.42 8.59
CA LYS A 37 36.79 -36.90 7.48
C LYS A 37 38.28 -37.20 7.66
N ARG A 38 38.79 -37.24 8.89
CA ARG A 38 40.17 -37.70 9.16
C ARG A 38 40.31 -39.19 8.86
N ARG A 39 39.37 -40.02 9.36
CA ARG A 39 39.36 -41.48 9.15
C ARG A 39 39.29 -41.83 7.67
N SER A 40 38.48 -41.11 6.89
CA SER A 40 38.39 -41.32 5.43
C SER A 40 39.68 -40.97 4.68
N ARG A 41 40.48 -40.02 5.21
CA ARG A 41 41.79 -39.63 4.67
C ARG A 41 42.96 -40.46 5.21
N LYS A 42 42.70 -41.44 6.09
CA LYS A 42 43.71 -42.30 6.74
C LYS A 42 44.87 -41.53 7.43
N VAL A 43 44.62 -40.31 7.89
CA VAL A 43 45.64 -39.47 8.56
C VAL A 43 45.75 -39.86 10.04
N PRO A 44 46.97 -40.06 10.59
CA PRO A 44 47.15 -40.37 12.01
C PRO A 44 46.75 -39.19 12.92
N PRO A 45 46.27 -39.46 14.15
CA PRO A 45 45.82 -38.41 15.05
C PRO A 45 46.99 -37.62 15.66
N THR A 46 46.97 -36.29 15.51
CA THR A 46 47.83 -35.37 16.27
C THR A 46 47.40 -35.31 17.76
N THR A 47 48.25 -34.78 18.63
CA THR A 47 47.96 -34.57 20.07
C THR A 47 46.65 -33.82 20.34
N ARG A 48 46.28 -32.85 19.49
CA ARG A 48 44.98 -32.14 19.55
C ARG A 48 43.80 -33.02 19.12
N ASN A 49 44.00 -33.90 18.14
CA ASN A 49 43.00 -34.87 17.71
C ASN A 49 42.76 -35.91 18.80
N LEU A 50 43.80 -36.37 19.52
CA LEU A 50 43.65 -37.32 20.64
C LEU A 50 42.75 -36.76 21.75
N LYS A 51 42.91 -35.47 22.12
CA LYS A 51 42.01 -34.80 23.06
C LYS A 51 40.57 -34.76 22.56
N SER A 52 40.36 -34.43 21.28
CA SER A 52 39.04 -34.38 20.64
C SER A 52 38.38 -35.76 20.54
N ILE A 53 39.16 -36.81 20.28
CA ILE A 53 38.70 -38.22 20.23
C ILE A 53 38.30 -38.69 21.62
N LYS A 54 39.08 -38.38 22.66
CA LYS A 54 38.73 -38.72 24.05
C LYS A 54 37.38 -38.09 24.45
N GLU A 55 37.19 -36.82 24.11
CA GLU A 55 35.94 -36.10 24.34
C GLU A 55 34.75 -36.67 23.53
N LEU A 56 34.99 -37.10 22.30
CA LEU A 56 34.00 -37.76 21.45
C LEU A 56 33.58 -39.12 22.01
N VAL A 57 34.54 -39.92 22.48
CA VAL A 57 34.27 -41.23 23.10
C VAL A 57 33.51 -41.06 24.41
N ASN A 58 33.85 -40.06 25.23
CA ASN A 58 33.12 -39.76 26.45
C ASN A 58 31.65 -39.38 26.20
N ARG A 59 31.34 -38.71 25.08
CA ARG A 59 29.98 -38.26 24.75
C ARG A 59 29.16 -39.23 23.90
N CYS A 60 29.82 -39.98 23.03
CA CYS A 60 29.17 -40.93 22.11
C CYS A 60 29.27 -42.39 22.61
N GLY A 61 30.05 -42.65 23.65
CA GLY A 61 30.24 -43.97 24.27
C GLY A 61 30.94 -45.00 23.37
N THR A 62 31.34 -44.64 22.15
CA THR A 62 31.80 -45.60 21.15
C THR A 62 32.92 -45.04 20.27
N ARG A 63 33.84 -45.93 19.86
CA ARG A 63 34.91 -45.65 18.90
C ARG A 63 34.59 -46.12 17.48
N SER A 64 33.56 -46.96 17.31
CA SER A 64 33.16 -47.57 16.04
C SER A 64 32.74 -46.53 15.00
N THR A 65 33.29 -46.63 13.79
CA THR A 65 32.97 -45.72 12.67
C THR A 65 31.49 -45.80 12.29
N ALA A 66 30.89 -47.00 12.27
CA ALA A 66 29.48 -47.19 11.96
C ALA A 66 28.56 -46.52 13.01
N MET A 67 28.92 -46.65 14.30
CA MET A 67 28.15 -46.03 15.38
C MET A 67 28.24 -44.50 15.36
N LEU A 68 29.42 -43.96 14.99
CA LEU A 68 29.60 -42.52 14.81
C LEU A 68 28.77 -41.95 13.66
N ILE A 69 28.63 -42.69 12.56
CA ILE A 69 27.75 -42.31 11.44
C ILE A 69 26.30 -42.26 11.92
N ARG A 70 25.82 -43.30 12.63
CA ARG A 70 24.47 -43.32 13.20
C ARG A 70 24.22 -42.15 14.15
N ARG A 71 25.20 -41.85 15.01
CA ARG A 71 25.11 -40.75 15.98
C ARG A 71 25.14 -39.37 15.32
N LEU A 72 25.90 -39.22 14.24
CA LEU A 72 25.90 -38.03 13.41
C LEU A 72 24.52 -37.79 12.80
N GLU A 73 23.90 -38.83 12.27
CA GLU A 73 22.58 -38.73 11.62
C GLU A 73 21.48 -38.38 12.63
N GLN A 74 21.49 -39.03 13.81
CA GLN A 74 20.61 -38.66 14.91
C GLN A 74 20.78 -37.19 15.32
N ALA A 75 22.03 -36.72 15.48
CA ALA A 75 22.29 -35.33 15.87
C ALA A 75 21.81 -34.32 14.82
N LYS A 76 21.90 -34.65 13.52
CA LYS A 76 21.35 -33.82 12.43
C LYS A 76 19.82 -33.77 12.49
N GLN A 77 19.17 -34.92 12.61
CA GLN A 77 17.70 -35.02 12.71
C GLN A 77 17.17 -34.21 13.91
N GLU A 78 17.80 -34.35 15.07
CA GLU A 78 17.43 -33.57 16.26
C GLU A 78 17.62 -32.05 16.05
N LEU A 79 18.67 -31.64 15.34
CA LEU A 79 18.92 -30.23 15.04
C LEU A 79 17.86 -29.69 14.06
N GLU A 80 17.45 -30.48 13.08
CA GLU A 80 16.39 -30.17 12.14
C GLU A 80 15.03 -30.02 12.84
N LEU A 81 14.69 -30.94 13.75
CA LEU A 81 13.50 -30.81 14.59
C LEU A 81 13.50 -29.52 15.42
N ILE A 82 14.65 -29.13 15.97
CA ILE A 82 14.80 -27.86 16.68
C ILE A 82 14.56 -26.67 15.73
N ARG A 83 15.13 -26.71 14.51
CA ARG A 83 14.90 -25.66 13.49
C ARG A 83 13.43 -25.52 13.15
N ASN A 84 12.74 -26.64 12.92
CA ASN A 84 11.31 -26.64 12.58
C ASN A 84 10.48 -26.05 13.72
N ARG A 85 10.77 -26.40 14.98
CA ARG A 85 10.11 -25.80 16.15
C ARG A 85 10.33 -24.30 16.27
N ILE A 86 11.52 -23.80 15.93
CA ILE A 86 11.82 -22.35 15.94
C ILE A 86 11.02 -21.65 14.84
N SER A 87 11.02 -22.21 13.64
CA SER A 87 10.26 -21.67 12.50
C SER A 87 8.78 -21.55 12.84
N LEU A 88 8.19 -22.60 13.42
CA LEU A 88 6.79 -22.59 13.85
C LEU A 88 6.52 -21.51 14.91
N ARG A 89 7.40 -21.35 15.89
CA ARG A 89 7.28 -20.28 16.90
C ARG A 89 7.40 -18.89 16.30
N GLU A 90 8.34 -18.69 15.37
CA GLU A 90 8.50 -17.41 14.67
C GLU A 90 7.26 -17.07 13.84
N GLN A 91 6.70 -18.04 13.13
CA GLN A 91 5.43 -17.90 12.41
C GLN A 91 4.28 -17.58 13.38
N GLU A 92 4.21 -18.24 14.54
CA GLU A 92 3.17 -17.99 15.53
C GLU A 92 3.26 -16.59 16.13
N ILE A 93 4.47 -16.11 16.46
CA ILE A 93 4.72 -14.74 16.91
C ILE A 93 4.29 -13.74 15.84
N LYS A 94 4.68 -13.97 14.57
CA LYS A 94 4.24 -13.13 13.43
C LYS A 94 2.72 -13.10 13.31
N ARG A 95 2.04 -14.24 13.42
CA ARG A 95 0.56 -14.33 13.40
C ARG A 95 -0.08 -13.59 14.57
N LYS A 96 0.47 -13.69 15.78
CA LYS A 96 -0.01 -12.96 16.97
C LYS A 96 0.13 -11.45 16.80
N LEU A 97 1.28 -10.99 16.31
CA LEU A 97 1.52 -9.58 15.99
C LEU A 97 0.55 -9.09 14.91
N LEU A 98 0.39 -9.86 13.83
CA LEU A 98 -0.56 -9.55 12.77
C LEU A 98 -1.99 -9.42 13.30
N ARG A 99 -2.47 -10.38 14.10
CA ARG A 99 -3.81 -10.32 14.72
C ARG A 99 -4.00 -9.10 15.62
N LYS A 100 -2.94 -8.63 16.27
CA LYS A 100 -2.96 -7.42 17.12
C LYS A 100 -2.92 -6.12 16.28
N GLU A 101 -2.18 -6.11 15.18
CA GLU A 101 -1.97 -4.92 14.35
C GLU A 101 -3.05 -4.72 13.27
N PHE A 102 -3.59 -5.81 12.72
CA PHE A 102 -4.56 -5.75 11.62
C PHE A 102 -5.85 -4.99 11.98
N PRO A 103 -6.47 -5.15 13.17
CA PRO A 103 -7.62 -4.34 13.56
C PRO A 103 -7.28 -2.84 13.66
N LYS A 104 -6.04 -2.50 13.99
CA LYS A 104 -5.57 -1.11 14.07
C LYS A 104 -5.30 -0.50 12.70
N ARG A 105 -4.87 -1.32 11.74
CA ARG A 105 -4.48 -0.92 10.38
C ARG A 105 -4.87 -2.00 9.36
N PRO A 106 -6.17 -2.09 8.99
CA PRO A 106 -6.64 -3.13 8.08
C PRO A 106 -6.21 -2.80 6.65
N SER A 107 -5.01 -3.24 6.28
CA SER A 107 -4.40 -2.98 4.98
C SER A 107 -3.68 -4.20 4.43
N LEU A 108 -3.71 -4.36 3.10
CA LEU A 108 -3.00 -5.43 2.41
C LEU A 108 -1.49 -5.38 2.69
N GLN A 109 -0.94 -4.19 2.91
CA GLN A 109 0.47 -3.99 3.23
C GLN A 109 0.86 -4.61 4.59
N VAL A 110 -0.03 -4.57 5.58
CA VAL A 110 0.17 -5.25 6.87
C VAL A 110 0.14 -6.77 6.68
N LEU A 111 -0.75 -7.30 5.84
CA LEU A 111 -0.75 -8.73 5.50
C LEU A 111 0.53 -9.14 4.77
N MET A 112 1.01 -8.33 3.83
CA MET A 112 2.25 -8.59 3.08
C MET A 112 3.52 -8.50 3.96
N GLN A 113 3.51 -7.65 4.98
CA GLN A 113 4.64 -7.51 5.92
C GLN A 113 4.86 -8.78 6.76
N TYR A 114 3.79 -9.54 7.02
CA TYR A 114 3.82 -10.76 7.84
C TYR A 114 3.59 -12.05 7.03
N GLY A 115 3.34 -11.96 5.72
CA GLY A 115 3.19 -13.09 4.80
C GLY A 115 4.51 -13.64 4.26
N GLU A 116 4.50 -14.88 3.76
CA GLU A 116 5.68 -15.63 3.27
C GLU A 116 6.17 -15.22 1.86
N GLY A 117 5.82 -14.01 1.40
CA GLY A 117 6.44 -13.44 0.21
C GLY A 117 7.76 -12.79 0.58
N GLU A 118 8.80 -12.99 -0.23
CA GLU A 118 10.08 -12.28 -0.10
C GLU A 118 9.82 -10.82 0.26
N SER A 119 10.31 -10.44 1.44
CA SER A 119 10.31 -9.06 1.87
C SER A 119 11.02 -8.25 0.78
N ARG A 120 10.25 -7.51 -0.03
CA ARG A 120 10.78 -6.29 -0.66
C ARG A 120 11.20 -5.42 0.50
N GLY A 121 12.49 -5.53 0.82
CA GLY A 121 13.06 -5.06 2.07
C GLY A 121 12.64 -3.63 2.30
N ASN A 122 12.05 -3.40 3.48
CA ASN A 122 11.86 -2.06 4.01
C ASN A 122 13.25 -1.50 4.40
N LYS A 123 14.11 -1.24 3.39
CA LYS A 123 15.46 -0.67 3.53
C LYS A 123 15.39 0.85 3.67
N SER A 124 14.55 1.38 4.57
CA SER A 124 14.48 2.84 4.75
C SER A 124 13.75 3.29 6.02
N ALA A 125 13.88 2.56 7.12
CA ALA A 125 13.42 3.07 8.43
C ALA A 125 14.17 4.34 8.90
N GLY A 126 15.25 4.76 8.22
CA GLY A 126 16.01 5.97 8.51
C GLY A 126 16.03 7.06 7.41
N LYS A 127 15.11 7.03 6.43
CA LYS A 127 15.15 7.98 5.29
C LYS A 127 13.88 8.82 5.08
N GLN A 128 12.86 8.75 5.93
CA GLN A 128 11.62 9.52 5.73
C GLN A 128 11.63 10.82 6.55
N PRO A 129 11.09 11.94 6.02
CA PRO A 129 10.97 13.20 6.77
C PRO A 129 10.02 13.05 7.95
N ARG A 130 10.25 13.85 8.99
CA ARG A 130 9.28 14.01 10.07
C ARG A 130 7.97 14.58 9.51
N MET A 131 6.83 14.08 10.00
CA MET A 131 5.50 14.55 9.56
C MET A 131 5.31 16.07 9.76
N SER A 132 5.92 16.66 10.79
CA SER A 132 5.90 18.11 11.01
C SER A 132 6.55 18.90 9.85
N ALA A 133 7.67 18.41 9.31
CA ALA A 133 8.33 19.01 8.15
C ALA A 133 7.47 18.87 6.89
N VAL A 134 6.80 17.73 6.73
CA VAL A 134 5.84 17.51 5.63
C VAL A 134 4.67 18.48 5.71
N LEU A 135 4.05 18.61 6.89
CA LEU A 135 2.94 19.53 7.09
C LEU A 135 3.35 20.99 6.87
N LYS A 136 4.53 21.40 7.35
CA LYS A 136 5.05 22.75 7.14
C LYS A 136 5.19 23.07 5.64
N TYR A 137 5.78 22.14 4.88
CA TYR A 137 5.95 22.30 3.43
C TYR A 137 4.60 22.36 2.68
N TRP A 138 3.67 21.44 2.96
CA TRP A 138 2.39 21.43 2.23
C TRP A 138 1.45 22.56 2.65
N LYS A 139 1.53 23.01 3.91
CA LYS A 139 0.74 24.15 4.41
C LYS A 139 1.08 25.45 3.67
N SER A 140 2.34 25.65 3.25
CA SER A 140 2.69 26.82 2.43
C SER A 140 2.13 26.75 1.01
N ILE A 141 1.88 25.55 0.47
CA ILE A 141 1.33 25.35 -0.88
C ILE A 141 -0.20 25.49 -0.90
N ILE A 142 -0.90 24.89 0.07
CA ILE A 142 -2.37 24.88 0.11
C ILE A 142 -2.95 26.30 0.28
N GLY A 143 -2.12 27.24 0.77
CA GLY A 143 -2.52 28.63 0.95
C GLY A 143 -3.36 28.84 2.21
N LYS A 144 -3.78 30.09 2.42
CA LYS A 144 -4.71 30.46 3.49
C LYS A 144 -6.11 30.65 2.90
N PRO A 145 -7.18 30.32 3.65
CA PRO A 145 -8.53 30.67 3.22
C PRO A 145 -8.61 32.17 2.99
N LYS A 146 -9.05 32.57 1.80
CA LYS A 146 -9.32 33.96 1.44
C LYS A 146 -10.80 34.06 1.11
N SER A 147 -11.51 34.96 1.78
CA SER A 147 -12.89 35.26 1.43
C SER A 147 -12.92 35.89 0.03
N PHE A 148 -13.90 35.49 -0.76
CA PHE A 148 -14.17 36.06 -2.07
C PHE A 148 -15.62 36.53 -2.06
N ASP A 149 -15.80 37.84 -2.21
CA ASP A 149 -17.12 38.43 -2.36
C ASP A 149 -17.51 38.38 -3.84
N VAL A 150 -18.56 37.61 -4.14
CA VAL A 150 -19.06 37.42 -5.50
C VAL A 150 -19.58 38.74 -6.07
N SER A 151 -20.09 39.65 -5.23
CA SER A 151 -20.61 40.95 -5.67
C SER A 151 -19.53 41.86 -6.27
N GLN A 152 -18.26 41.66 -5.89
CA GLN A 152 -17.14 42.44 -6.40
C GLN A 152 -16.72 42.01 -7.82
N ALA A 153 -17.19 40.85 -8.28
CA ALA A 153 -16.78 40.26 -9.55
C ALA A 153 -17.83 40.50 -10.65
N LYS A 154 -17.94 41.74 -11.14
CA LYS A 154 -18.88 42.14 -12.21
C LYS A 154 -18.84 41.22 -13.44
N TYR A 155 -17.66 40.72 -13.81
CA TYR A 155 -17.50 39.80 -14.94
C TYR A 155 -18.23 38.46 -14.75
N LEU A 156 -18.32 37.94 -13.51
CA LEU A 156 -19.06 36.71 -13.19
C LEU A 156 -20.57 36.94 -13.30
N GLU A 157 -21.05 38.10 -12.87
CA GLU A 157 -22.44 38.49 -13.01
C GLU A 157 -22.83 38.64 -14.49
N MET A 158 -22.01 39.35 -15.27
CA MET A 158 -22.18 39.45 -16.73
C MET A 158 -22.12 38.09 -17.42
N TRP A 159 -21.27 37.17 -16.95
CA TRP A 159 -21.23 35.81 -17.45
C TRP A 159 -22.52 35.06 -17.09
N ARG A 160 -22.99 35.15 -15.85
CA ARG A 160 -24.24 34.52 -15.40
C ARG A 160 -25.44 34.98 -16.22
N GLU A 161 -25.61 36.29 -16.42
CA GLU A 161 -26.76 36.81 -17.17
C GLU A 161 -26.74 36.37 -18.64
N ARG A 162 -25.57 36.37 -19.30
CA ARG A 162 -25.41 35.83 -20.67
C ARG A 162 -25.78 34.35 -20.78
N ARG A 163 -25.67 33.61 -19.68
CA ARG A 163 -25.87 32.16 -19.62
C ARG A 163 -27.26 31.75 -19.15
N LYS A 164 -28.05 32.69 -18.62
CA LYS A 164 -29.35 32.45 -17.99
C LYS A 164 -30.39 31.82 -18.92
N ALA A 165 -30.37 32.15 -20.22
CA ALA A 165 -31.26 31.57 -21.21
C ALA A 165 -31.04 30.06 -21.40
N VAL A 166 -29.79 29.60 -21.32
CA VAL A 166 -29.41 28.19 -21.49
C VAL A 166 -29.46 27.44 -20.15
N TYR A 167 -29.14 28.13 -19.05
CA TYR A 167 -29.04 27.57 -17.71
C TYR A 167 -29.98 28.32 -16.76
N PRO A 168 -31.29 27.98 -16.77
CA PRO A 168 -32.26 28.62 -15.89
C PRO A 168 -31.97 28.27 -14.42
N LYS A 169 -32.23 29.22 -13.54
CA LYS A 169 -31.94 29.12 -12.09
C LYS A 169 -32.73 28.00 -11.41
N ASP A 170 -33.95 27.75 -11.88
CA ASP A 170 -34.90 26.81 -11.26
C ASP A 170 -34.90 25.44 -11.93
N ALA A 171 -33.80 25.10 -12.63
CA ALA A 171 -33.61 23.77 -13.22
C ALA A 171 -33.44 22.71 -12.13
N LEU A 172 -34.55 22.17 -11.64
CA LEU A 172 -34.55 21.05 -10.71
C LEU A 172 -34.37 19.73 -11.47
N VAL A 173 -33.54 18.85 -10.90
CA VAL A 173 -33.41 17.48 -11.36
C VAL A 173 -34.37 16.62 -10.54
N PRO A 174 -35.31 15.89 -11.17
CA PRO A 174 -36.23 15.01 -10.46
C PRO A 174 -35.49 13.98 -9.60
N LYS A 175 -36.04 13.64 -8.42
CA LYS A 175 -35.44 12.64 -7.52
C LYS A 175 -35.23 11.28 -8.20
N SER A 176 -36.13 10.88 -9.10
CA SER A 176 -36.02 9.66 -9.90
C SER A 176 -34.79 9.67 -10.82
N GLU A 177 -34.50 10.80 -11.46
CA GLU A 177 -33.30 10.96 -12.29
C GLU A 177 -32.03 10.91 -11.43
N LEU A 178 -32.03 11.54 -10.26
CA LEU A 178 -30.91 11.45 -9.31
C LEU A 178 -30.63 10.00 -8.88
N GLY A 179 -31.67 9.22 -8.62
CA GLY A 179 -31.54 7.78 -8.32
C GLY A 179 -30.89 7.01 -9.48
N ASN A 180 -31.36 7.23 -10.71
CA ASN A 180 -30.75 6.62 -11.90
C ASN A 180 -29.26 6.98 -12.05
N LEU A 181 -28.91 8.26 -11.84
CA LEU A 181 -27.52 8.72 -11.90
C LEU A 181 -26.65 8.11 -10.80
N TYR A 182 -27.22 7.91 -9.60
CA TYR A 182 -26.55 7.18 -8.51
C TYR A 182 -26.32 5.72 -8.88
N GLN A 183 -27.31 5.02 -9.43
CA GLN A 183 -27.16 3.62 -9.85
C GLN A 183 -26.07 3.47 -10.92
N GLU A 184 -26.00 4.39 -11.88
CA GLU A 184 -24.88 4.42 -12.83
C GLU A 184 -23.52 4.67 -12.17
N ALA A 185 -23.46 5.58 -11.18
CA ALA A 185 -22.24 5.87 -10.44
C ALA A 185 -21.78 4.65 -9.62
N LEU A 186 -22.72 3.98 -8.95
CA LEU A 186 -22.48 2.76 -8.19
C LEU A 186 -21.98 1.66 -9.13
N LYS A 187 -22.63 1.42 -10.27
CA LYS A 187 -22.21 0.42 -11.27
C LYS A 187 -20.75 0.64 -11.70
N LYS A 188 -20.36 1.87 -12.00
CA LYS A 188 -18.99 2.24 -12.41
C LYS A 188 -17.95 2.24 -11.26
N ALA A 189 -18.38 2.23 -9.99
CA ALA A 189 -17.46 2.25 -8.86
C ALA A 189 -16.64 0.94 -8.79
N MET A 190 -15.32 1.06 -8.69
CA MET A 190 -14.46 -0.12 -8.54
C MET A 190 -14.60 -0.72 -7.13
N PRO A 191 -14.94 -2.01 -6.97
CA PRO A 191 -15.32 -2.59 -5.68
C PRO A 191 -14.29 -2.40 -4.55
N PHE A 192 -13.00 -2.59 -4.86
CA PHE A 192 -11.91 -2.61 -3.87
C PHE A 192 -10.97 -1.41 -3.94
N LYS A 193 -11.43 -0.26 -4.44
CA LYS A 193 -10.64 0.98 -4.37
C LYS A 193 -10.41 1.40 -2.92
N ALA A 194 -9.28 2.05 -2.66
CA ALA A 194 -8.90 2.53 -1.33
C ALA A 194 -10.01 3.38 -0.69
N VAL A 195 -10.41 3.00 0.53
CA VAL A 195 -11.52 3.56 1.29
C VAL A 195 -11.10 4.71 2.19
N GLY A 196 -12.06 5.43 2.74
CA GLY A 196 -11.80 6.50 3.70
C GLY A 196 -11.46 5.98 5.09
N PRO A 197 -11.61 6.81 6.13
CA PRO A 197 -11.53 6.39 7.52
C PRO A 197 -12.60 5.37 7.94
N ASP A 198 -13.75 5.33 7.26
CA ASP A 198 -14.86 4.39 7.54
C ASP A 198 -14.54 2.92 7.26
N GLY A 199 -13.57 2.64 6.39
CA GLY A 199 -13.19 1.28 6.03
C GLY A 199 -14.14 0.58 5.05
N ILE A 200 -15.20 1.25 4.57
CA ILE A 200 -16.27 0.61 3.80
C ILE A 200 -15.97 0.68 2.30
N TYR A 201 -15.76 -0.50 1.70
CA TYR A 201 -15.53 -0.65 0.26
C TYR A 201 -16.80 -0.48 -0.58
N ALA A 202 -16.64 -0.09 -1.85
CA ALA A 202 -17.74 -0.02 -2.82
C ALA A 202 -18.38 -1.40 -3.05
N TYR A 203 -17.62 -2.46 -2.83
CA TYR A 203 -18.14 -3.83 -2.83
C TYR A 203 -19.39 -3.98 -1.95
N TRP A 204 -19.39 -3.45 -0.73
CA TRP A 204 -20.52 -3.61 0.19
C TRP A 204 -21.77 -2.87 -0.29
N TRP A 205 -21.61 -1.64 -0.77
CA TRP A 205 -22.72 -0.87 -1.36
C TRP A 205 -23.32 -1.52 -2.60
N LYS A 206 -22.55 -2.33 -3.33
CA LYS A 206 -23.01 -3.10 -4.50
C LYS A 206 -23.71 -4.41 -4.14
N ASN A 207 -23.25 -5.09 -3.09
CA ASN A 207 -23.65 -6.46 -2.78
C ASN A 207 -24.59 -6.57 -1.58
N LEU A 208 -24.85 -5.49 -0.86
CA LEU A 208 -25.84 -5.42 0.21
C LEU A 208 -26.98 -4.49 -0.25
N PRO A 209 -28.06 -5.04 -0.85
CA PRO A 209 -29.11 -4.24 -1.50
C PRO A 209 -29.76 -3.21 -0.56
N THR A 210 -30.05 -3.61 0.68
CA THR A 210 -30.67 -2.72 1.68
C THR A 210 -29.76 -1.54 2.00
N ALA A 211 -28.46 -1.78 2.21
CA ALA A 211 -27.51 -0.71 2.49
C ALA A 211 -27.31 0.19 1.26
N GLY A 212 -27.22 -0.38 0.05
CA GLY A 212 -27.11 0.35 -1.20
C GLY A 212 -28.29 1.27 -1.45
N ARG A 213 -29.52 0.81 -1.14
CA ARG A 213 -30.77 1.58 -1.25
C ARG A 213 -30.86 2.70 -0.23
N LEU A 214 -30.57 2.43 1.05
CA LEU A 214 -30.56 3.48 2.07
C LEU A 214 -29.55 4.58 1.75
N LEU A 215 -28.39 4.21 1.19
CA LEU A 215 -27.40 5.19 0.75
C LEU A 215 -27.89 6.00 -0.45
N GLU A 216 -28.60 5.38 -1.40
CA GLU A 216 -29.23 6.07 -2.52
C GLU A 216 -30.22 7.13 -2.03
N GLU A 217 -31.16 6.74 -1.17
CA GLU A 217 -32.18 7.63 -0.59
C GLU A 217 -31.53 8.85 0.06
N ASN A 218 -30.53 8.63 0.93
CA ASN A 218 -29.78 9.70 1.57
C ASN A 218 -29.06 10.61 0.56
N ILE A 219 -28.39 10.05 -0.46
CA ILE A 219 -27.68 10.85 -1.46
C ILE A 219 -28.66 11.68 -2.29
N VAL A 220 -29.79 11.10 -2.69
CA VAL A 220 -30.84 11.78 -3.45
C VAL A 220 -31.40 12.94 -2.64
N GLU A 221 -31.71 12.73 -1.36
CA GLU A 221 -32.17 13.79 -0.45
C GLU A 221 -31.11 14.90 -0.29
N TRP A 222 -29.85 14.55 -0.03
CA TRP A 222 -28.79 15.53 0.13
C TRP A 222 -28.57 16.40 -1.13
N LEU A 223 -28.69 15.79 -2.31
CA LEU A 223 -28.56 16.51 -3.58
C LEU A 223 -29.79 17.38 -3.86
N TYR A 224 -30.98 16.90 -3.53
CA TYR A 224 -32.23 17.63 -3.76
C TYR A 224 -32.36 18.83 -2.82
N ASP A 225 -32.05 18.67 -1.53
CA ASP A 225 -32.19 19.71 -0.52
C ASP A 225 -30.96 20.63 -0.44
N GLY A 226 -29.84 20.24 -1.06
CA GLY A 226 -28.56 20.95 -0.99
C GLY A 226 -27.90 20.93 0.40
N LYS A 227 -28.36 20.05 1.30
CA LYS A 227 -27.91 19.98 2.70
C LYS A 227 -27.33 18.62 3.01
N VAL A 228 -26.04 18.59 3.32
CA VAL A 228 -25.35 17.38 3.81
C VAL A 228 -25.23 17.47 5.33
N SER A 229 -25.95 16.60 6.05
CA SER A 229 -26.06 16.64 7.52
C SER A 229 -24.84 16.11 8.27
N SER A 230 -23.86 15.50 7.57
CA SER A 230 -22.86 14.62 8.20
C SER A 230 -21.41 15.08 8.03
N LYS A 231 -20.84 15.72 9.06
CA LYS A 231 -19.41 16.12 9.09
C LYS A 231 -18.44 14.94 8.91
N TRP A 232 -18.85 13.73 9.31
CA TRP A 232 -18.02 12.53 9.17
C TRP A 232 -17.88 12.08 7.72
N LEU A 233 -18.86 12.40 6.84
CA LEU A 233 -18.90 11.96 5.45
C LEU A 233 -17.70 12.47 4.65
N MET A 234 -17.34 13.74 4.89
CA MET A 234 -16.23 14.44 4.23
C MET A 234 -14.86 14.15 4.85
N LYS A 235 -14.78 13.31 5.90
CA LYS A 235 -13.50 12.95 6.50
C LYS A 235 -12.69 12.10 5.52
N GLY A 236 -11.40 12.42 5.43
CA GLY A 236 -10.46 11.71 4.59
C GLY A 236 -9.24 11.25 5.37
N ARG A 237 -8.62 10.17 4.90
CA ARG A 237 -7.32 9.70 5.37
C ARG A 237 -6.27 10.05 4.33
N THR A 238 -5.33 10.91 4.69
CA THR A 238 -4.24 11.31 3.81
C THR A 238 -3.06 10.36 3.96
N VAL A 239 -2.61 9.79 2.84
CA VAL A 239 -1.41 8.98 2.73
C VAL A 239 -0.37 9.72 1.87
N LEU A 240 0.91 9.55 2.19
CA LEU A 240 2.00 10.16 1.44
C LEU A 240 2.54 9.15 0.41
N ILE A 241 2.41 9.45 -0.87
CA ILE A 241 2.93 8.60 -1.96
C ILE A 241 4.24 9.18 -2.50
N PRO A 242 5.34 8.42 -2.52
CA PRO A 242 6.58 8.86 -3.13
C PRO A 242 6.42 9.25 -4.60
N LYS A 243 7.00 10.39 -5.00
CA LYS A 243 7.08 10.88 -6.38
C LYS A 243 8.48 10.68 -6.97
N LYS A 244 9.53 10.71 -6.14
CA LYS A 244 10.95 10.63 -6.53
C LYS A 244 11.71 9.71 -5.56
N ASP A 245 12.94 9.34 -5.94
CA ASP A 245 13.75 8.37 -5.19
C ASP A 245 14.30 8.90 -3.85
N ASP A 246 14.52 10.21 -3.73
CA ASP A 246 14.96 10.79 -2.46
C ASP A 246 13.79 10.98 -1.49
N LEU A 247 13.57 9.95 -0.68
CA LEU A 247 12.50 9.89 0.32
C LEU A 247 12.72 10.80 1.54
N ARG A 248 13.84 11.53 1.64
CA ARG A 248 14.12 12.41 2.79
C ARG A 248 13.41 13.76 2.69
N LEU A 249 13.08 14.19 1.48
CA LEU A 249 12.55 15.53 1.23
C LEU A 249 11.01 15.53 1.22
N PRO A 250 10.35 16.39 2.02
CA PRO A 250 8.90 16.56 2.01
C PRO A 250 8.25 16.75 0.63
N GLN A 251 8.91 17.52 -0.25
CA GLN A 251 8.46 17.82 -1.61
C GLN A 251 8.40 16.62 -2.55
N ASN A 252 9.09 15.54 -2.19
CA ASN A 252 9.12 14.31 -2.98
C ASN A 252 7.97 13.37 -2.65
N TYR A 253 7.02 13.78 -1.80
CA TYR A 253 5.79 13.05 -1.53
C TYR A 253 4.58 13.78 -2.09
N ARG A 254 3.61 13.04 -2.63
CA ARG A 254 2.28 13.55 -2.95
C ARG A 254 1.31 13.14 -1.85
N PRO A 255 0.65 14.08 -1.16
CA PRO A 255 -0.45 13.75 -0.26
C PRO A 255 -1.66 13.31 -1.10
N ILE A 256 -2.13 12.09 -0.88
CA ILE A 256 -3.38 11.58 -1.47
C ILE A 256 -4.37 11.33 -0.35
N THR A 257 -5.49 12.02 -0.39
CA THR A 257 -6.57 11.88 0.59
C THR A 257 -7.59 10.86 0.09
N CYS A 258 -7.66 9.71 0.77
CA CYS A 258 -8.70 8.72 0.54
C CYS A 258 -9.96 9.11 1.33
N LEU A 259 -11.03 9.43 0.62
CA LEU A 259 -12.33 9.80 1.18
C LEU A 259 -13.24 8.58 1.36
N ASN A 260 -14.24 8.69 2.23
CA ASN A 260 -15.26 7.66 2.44
C ASN A 260 -15.95 7.30 1.12
N THR A 261 -16.32 6.03 0.97
CA THR A 261 -16.88 5.55 -0.30
C THR A 261 -18.24 6.18 -0.59
N CYS A 262 -19.06 6.39 0.43
CA CYS A 262 -20.33 7.13 0.32
C CYS A 262 -20.13 8.53 -0.25
N TYR A 263 -19.11 9.25 0.24
CA TYR A 263 -18.79 10.59 -0.27
C TYR A 263 -18.35 10.55 -1.74
N LYS A 264 -17.56 9.55 -2.13
CA LYS A 264 -17.16 9.37 -3.53
C LYS A 264 -18.36 9.09 -4.43
N LEU A 265 -19.34 8.32 -3.96
CA LEU A 265 -20.59 8.06 -4.69
C LEU A 265 -21.42 9.35 -4.81
N LEU A 266 -21.60 10.10 -3.73
CA LEU A 266 -22.24 11.42 -3.74
C LEU A 266 -21.59 12.35 -4.79
N MET A 267 -20.26 12.47 -4.76
CA MET A 267 -19.52 13.33 -5.70
C MET A 267 -19.57 12.79 -7.14
N ALA A 268 -19.60 11.48 -7.34
CA ALA A 268 -19.75 10.88 -8.66
C ALA A 268 -21.14 11.15 -9.25
N THR A 269 -22.20 11.07 -8.44
CA THR A 269 -23.56 11.46 -8.84
C THR A 269 -23.64 12.96 -9.12
N THR A 270 -23.08 13.80 -8.24
CA THR A 270 -23.00 15.26 -8.42
C THR A 270 -22.29 15.62 -9.73
N ALA A 271 -21.15 14.97 -10.02
CA ALA A 271 -20.39 15.22 -11.24
C ALA A 271 -21.20 14.88 -12.50
N LYS A 272 -22.04 13.83 -12.47
CA LYS A 272 -22.94 13.48 -13.57
C LYS A 272 -24.02 14.54 -13.79
N VAL A 273 -24.64 15.01 -12.69
CA VAL A 273 -25.64 16.10 -12.75
C VAL A 273 -25.02 17.36 -13.35
N LEU A 274 -23.86 17.79 -12.83
CA LEU A 274 -23.15 18.97 -13.34
C LEU A 274 -22.73 18.79 -14.80
N GLN A 275 -22.25 17.61 -15.18
CA GLN A 275 -21.88 17.34 -16.56
C GLN A 275 -23.08 17.45 -17.51
N ALA A 276 -24.20 16.79 -17.18
CA ALA A 276 -25.42 16.86 -17.98
C ALA A 276 -25.96 18.30 -18.06
N HIS A 277 -25.85 19.06 -16.97
CA HIS A 277 -26.20 20.48 -16.97
C HIS A 277 -25.29 21.27 -17.92
N LEU A 278 -23.97 21.17 -17.75
CA LEU A 278 -22.98 21.94 -18.54
C LEU A 278 -23.04 21.61 -20.04
N GLU A 279 -23.33 20.35 -20.41
CA GLU A 279 -23.45 19.89 -21.80
C GLU A 279 -24.63 20.53 -22.57
N LYS A 280 -25.58 21.21 -21.89
CA LYS A 280 -26.69 21.96 -22.54
C LYS A 280 -26.23 23.21 -23.32
N GLY A 281 -24.99 23.64 -23.13
CA GLY A 281 -24.44 24.81 -23.80
C GLY A 281 -22.91 24.84 -23.77
N ASP A 282 -22.33 26.01 -23.97
CA ASP A 282 -20.88 26.23 -24.06
C ASP A 282 -20.27 26.79 -22.76
N ALA A 283 -20.80 26.43 -21.57
CA ALA A 283 -20.29 26.95 -20.29
C ALA A 283 -18.83 26.56 -20.04
N LEU A 284 -18.39 25.42 -20.58
CA LEU A 284 -17.00 24.99 -20.61
C LEU A 284 -16.33 25.54 -21.86
N SER A 285 -15.21 26.25 -21.69
CA SER A 285 -14.43 26.83 -22.77
C SER A 285 -13.96 25.77 -23.79
N LYS A 286 -13.89 26.14 -25.07
CA LYS A 286 -13.47 25.23 -26.16
C LYS A 286 -12.01 24.78 -26.01
N GLU A 287 -11.22 25.60 -25.33
CA GLU A 287 -9.81 25.39 -25.02
C GLU A 287 -9.62 24.41 -23.86
N GLN A 288 -10.65 24.14 -23.06
CA GLN A 288 -10.57 23.17 -21.97
C GLN A 288 -10.64 21.75 -22.53
N ARG A 289 -9.48 21.08 -22.57
CA ARG A 289 -9.33 19.70 -23.05
C ARG A 289 -9.34 18.65 -21.92
N ALA A 290 -8.92 19.06 -20.72
CA ALA A 290 -8.83 18.17 -19.58
C ALA A 290 -10.22 17.78 -19.07
N LEU A 291 -10.38 16.49 -18.73
CA LEU A 291 -11.61 15.92 -18.15
C LEU A 291 -12.86 16.05 -19.05
N ARG A 292 -12.66 16.21 -20.37
CA ARG A 292 -13.74 16.20 -21.36
C ARG A 292 -14.10 14.77 -21.76
N LYS A 293 -15.39 14.50 -21.88
CA LYS A 293 -15.90 13.20 -22.35
C LYS A 293 -15.52 13.02 -23.82
N LYS A 294 -15.13 11.80 -24.20
CA LYS A 294 -14.74 11.42 -25.57
C LYS A 294 -13.54 12.20 -26.14
N GLU A 295 -12.68 12.76 -25.29
CA GLU A 295 -11.49 13.49 -25.73
C GLU A 295 -10.21 12.93 -25.13
N TRP A 296 -9.16 12.81 -25.95
CA TRP A 296 -7.83 12.40 -25.51
C TRP A 296 -7.07 13.61 -24.96
N GLY A 297 -7.50 14.14 -23.82
CA GLY A 297 -7.10 15.45 -23.29
C GLY A 297 -5.63 15.85 -23.54
N CYS A 298 -4.68 15.18 -22.87
CA CYS A 298 -3.25 15.53 -22.98
C CYS A 298 -2.69 15.30 -24.39
N THR A 299 -3.00 14.16 -25.01
CA THR A 299 -2.51 13.82 -26.35
C THR A 299 -2.99 14.82 -27.40
N HIS A 300 -4.28 15.17 -27.37
CA HIS A 300 -4.86 16.15 -28.27
C HIS A 300 -4.21 17.53 -28.08
N ALA A 301 -4.02 17.97 -26.85
CA ALA A 301 -3.34 19.23 -26.56
C ALA A 301 -1.89 19.23 -27.08
N ILE A 302 -1.13 18.14 -26.90
CA ILE A 302 0.24 17.99 -27.41
C ILE A 302 0.28 18.03 -28.94
N LEU A 303 -0.66 17.36 -29.61
CA LEU A 303 -0.72 17.35 -31.07
C LEU A 303 -1.03 18.74 -31.63
N LEU A 304 -1.98 19.46 -31.03
CA LEU A 304 -2.30 20.84 -31.40
C LEU A 304 -1.10 21.77 -31.20
N ASP A 305 -0.44 21.69 -30.04
CA ASP A 305 0.74 22.50 -29.73
C ASP A 305 1.88 22.25 -30.73
N ARG A 306 2.13 20.97 -31.06
CA ARG A 306 3.12 20.59 -32.06
C ARG A 306 2.77 21.10 -33.45
N ALA A 307 1.49 21.04 -33.85
CA ALA A 307 1.03 21.54 -35.14
C ALA A 307 1.26 23.06 -35.26
N VAL A 308 0.86 23.82 -34.24
CA VAL A 308 1.05 25.28 -34.18
C VAL A 308 2.53 25.65 -34.20
N ALA A 309 3.37 24.97 -33.40
CA ALA A 309 4.81 25.22 -33.37
C ALA A 309 5.49 24.90 -34.72
N THR A 310 5.07 23.82 -35.38
CA THR A 310 5.63 23.42 -36.69
C THR A 310 5.23 24.41 -37.78
N ASP A 311 3.96 24.84 -37.79
CA ASP A 311 3.47 25.84 -38.75
C ASP A 311 4.19 27.18 -38.58
N ALA A 312 4.32 27.68 -37.33
CA ALA A 312 5.04 28.91 -37.04
C ALA A 312 6.52 28.84 -37.51
N THR A 313 7.17 27.69 -37.33
CA THR A 313 8.55 27.48 -37.79
C THR A 313 8.64 27.44 -39.32
N SER A 314 7.69 26.79 -39.98
CA SER A 314 7.58 26.75 -41.44
C SER A 314 7.39 28.15 -42.05
N GLN A 315 6.49 28.95 -41.46
CA GLN A 315 6.26 30.33 -41.90
C GLN A 315 7.48 31.22 -41.71
N ARG A 316 8.23 31.04 -40.60
CA ARG A 316 9.49 31.76 -40.38
C ARG A 316 10.54 31.41 -41.43
N ASN A 317 10.65 30.15 -41.83
CA ASN A 317 11.64 29.72 -42.82
C ASN A 317 11.28 30.11 -44.27
N ARG A 318 10.03 30.55 -44.51
CA ARG A 318 9.55 31.04 -45.81
C ARG A 318 9.72 32.56 -46.00
N ARG A 319 10.10 33.28 -44.94
CA ARG A 319 10.42 34.71 -44.97
C ARG A 319 11.93 34.90 -45.02
#